data_AF-A0A7K1ZPP1-F1
#
_entry.id   AF-A0A7K1ZPP1-F1
#
_cell.length_a   1.000
_cell.length_b   1.000
_cell.length_c   1.000
_cell.angle_alpha   90.00
_cell.angle_beta   90.00
_cell.angle_gamma   90.00
#
_symmetry.space_group_name_H-M   'P 1'
#
loop_
_entity.id
_entity.type
_entity.pdbx_description
1 polymer ?
#
loop_
_entity_poly.entity_id
_entity_poly.type
_entity_poly.pdbx_seq_one_letter_code
_entity_poly.pdbx_strand_id
1 'polypeptide(L)'
;MKQKKSTDLELYLRLLTYVKPYLRIFLVAVLAMAVLALTNPAIAALFKTITEAVFQHEQTDLMMRVALPVILVFLVAAVSSYISRYALAWVADRFVMDLRMEMFNRLLSLSCADLDRHTAGSVISRFTYDVAQVKEAGTNAVTTLGRDTLSIIGLVAWMAYIDWLMTLLAFVAGPFILFVLLALRLRLRRMSRLVQDSMADLHHVIDEAIAGHRIIKIFAGRQQESERFRQKANANRRYNMKFIAASAASTPVINVITAIALVSIVYIAAAHAATDKISVAEFNSFFAALLMLLSPLRRLSRINEDLQRGLAACESVFAFIDQETEADGGEVSVDRLTGAIEISDLNFAYDEGSGAVIENISLSVSPGQSVAIIGPTGSG
;
A
#
# COMPACT_ATOMS: atom_id res chain seq x y z
N MET A 1 17.41 -12.11 20.41
CA MET A 1 16.84 -10.92 21.09
C MET A 1 15.44 -10.63 20.57
N LYS A 2 14.46 -10.31 21.44
CA LYS A 2 13.10 -9.92 21.03
C LYS A 2 13.16 -8.50 20.45
N GLN A 3 13.05 -8.36 19.12
CA GLN A 3 12.82 -7.06 18.48
C GLN A 3 11.62 -6.38 19.16
N LYS A 4 11.85 -5.21 19.75
CA LYS A 4 10.82 -4.37 20.33
C LYS A 4 9.94 -3.91 19.15
N LYS A 5 8.73 -4.47 19.04
CA LYS A 5 7.75 -4.01 18.03
C LYS A 5 7.58 -2.51 18.20
N SER A 6 8.02 -1.76 17.19
CA SER A 6 7.80 -0.33 17.12
C SER A 6 6.30 -0.09 17.04
N THR A 7 5.84 0.95 17.73
CA THR A 7 4.43 1.31 17.72
C THR A 7 4.09 1.91 16.36
N ASP A 8 2.91 1.66 15.78
CA ASP A 8 2.51 2.20 14.47
C ASP A 8 2.76 3.72 14.34
N LEU A 9 2.61 4.44 15.45
CA LEU A 9 2.83 5.88 15.55
C LEU A 9 4.31 6.28 15.48
N GLU A 10 5.22 5.46 16.03
CA GLU A 10 6.67 5.67 15.93
C GLU A 10 7.16 5.47 14.50
N LEU A 11 6.68 4.43 13.82
CA LEU A 11 6.96 4.19 12.40
C LEU A 11 6.51 5.38 11.54
N TYR A 12 5.32 5.91 11.81
CA TYR A 12 4.78 7.08 11.13
C TYR A 12 5.61 8.35 11.32
N LEU A 13 5.98 8.67 12.57
CA LEU A 13 6.80 9.84 12.88
C LEU A 13 8.19 9.73 12.24
N ARG A 14 8.75 8.52 12.20
CA ARG A 14 10.02 8.27 11.53
C ARG A 14 9.92 8.52 10.03
N LEU A 15 8.89 8.01 9.35
CA LEU A 15 8.66 8.28 7.92
C LEU A 15 8.54 9.77 7.61
N LEU A 16 7.84 10.54 8.46
CA LEU A 16 7.71 11.99 8.29
C LEU A 16 9.06 12.72 8.33
N THR A 17 10.06 12.15 9.00
CA THR A 17 11.41 12.72 9.06
C THR A 17 12.09 12.69 7.69
N TYR A 18 11.87 11.63 6.90
CA TYR A 18 12.40 11.53 5.54
C TYR A 18 11.68 12.44 4.52
N VAL A 19 10.44 12.84 4.81
CA VAL A 19 9.70 13.79 3.97
C VAL A 19 10.11 15.24 4.26
N LYS A 20 10.68 15.51 5.44
CA LYS A 20 11.10 16.84 5.91
C LYS A 20 11.95 17.64 4.90
N PRO A 21 12.95 17.06 4.21
CA PRO A 21 13.75 17.79 3.22
C PRO A 21 12.93 18.27 2.01
N TYR A 22 11.81 17.62 1.72
CA TYR A 22 10.98 17.85 0.53
C TYR A 22 9.65 18.55 0.85
N LEU A 23 9.52 19.14 2.04
CA LEU A 23 8.27 19.77 2.52
C LEU A 23 7.70 20.81 1.56
N ARG A 24 8.54 21.56 0.84
CA ARG A 24 8.06 22.59 -0.09
C ARG A 24 7.22 22.00 -1.22
N ILE A 25 7.72 20.92 -1.84
CA ILE A 25 7.02 20.24 -2.94
C ILE A 25 5.84 19.43 -2.41
N PHE A 26 5.99 18.84 -1.22
CA PHE A 26 4.89 18.17 -0.53
C PHE A 26 3.72 19.14 -0.24
N LEU A 27 4.02 20.35 0.25
CA LEU A 27 3.01 21.40 0.47
C LEU A 27 2.34 21.83 -0.83
N VAL A 28 3.10 21.98 -1.93
CA VAL A 28 2.51 22.23 -3.26
C VAL A 28 1.55 21.11 -3.66
N ALA A 29 1.93 19.85 -3.43
CA ALA A 29 1.06 18.71 -3.70
C ALA A 29 -0.24 18.76 -2.88
N VAL A 30 -0.14 19.02 -1.57
CA VAL A 30 -1.28 19.12 -0.65
C VAL A 30 -2.19 20.30 -1.00
N LEU A 31 -1.62 21.47 -1.32
CA LEU A 31 -2.40 22.64 -1.75
C LEU A 31 -3.12 22.37 -3.08
N ALA A 32 -2.43 21.78 -4.07
CA ALA A 32 -3.06 21.38 -5.32
C ALA A 32 -4.16 20.33 -5.11
N MET A 33 -3.98 19.39 -4.16
CA MET A 33 -5.03 18.45 -3.75
C MET A 33 -6.21 19.16 -3.11
N ALA A 34 -5.97 20.19 -2.29
CA ALA A 34 -7.02 20.95 -1.65
C ALA A 34 -7.85 21.73 -2.68
N VAL A 35 -7.19 22.42 -3.62
CA VAL A 35 -7.85 23.09 -4.75
C VAL A 35 -8.66 22.08 -5.56
N LEU A 36 -8.07 20.92 -5.92
CA LEU A 36 -8.76 19.86 -6.63
C LEU A 36 -9.98 19.32 -5.87
N ALA A 37 -9.88 19.16 -4.56
CA ALA A 37 -11.00 18.72 -3.74
C ALA A 37 -12.15 19.73 -3.75
N LEU A 38 -11.83 21.04 -3.73
CA LEU A 38 -12.81 22.12 -3.83
C LEU A 38 -13.44 22.25 -5.24
N THR A 39 -12.77 21.77 -6.29
CA THR A 39 -13.41 21.72 -7.62
C THR A 39 -14.59 20.76 -7.68
N ASN A 40 -14.64 19.73 -6.83
CA ASN A 40 -15.76 18.77 -6.82
C ASN A 40 -17.12 19.42 -6.46
N PRO A 41 -17.27 20.12 -5.31
CA PRO A 41 -18.50 20.84 -5.02
C PRO A 41 -18.75 21.99 -6.02
N ALA A 42 -17.70 22.61 -6.57
CA ALA A 42 -17.88 23.61 -7.63
C ALA A 42 -18.50 23.01 -8.91
N ILE A 43 -18.07 21.81 -9.33
CA ILE A 43 -18.68 21.07 -10.44
C ILE A 43 -20.14 20.75 -10.12
N ALA A 44 -20.46 20.32 -8.90
CA ALA A 44 -21.84 20.10 -8.50
C ALA A 44 -22.67 21.39 -8.56
N ALA A 45 -22.13 22.52 -8.10
CA ALA A 45 -22.78 23.83 -8.21
C ALA A 45 -23.03 24.25 -9.66
N LEU A 46 -22.09 23.97 -10.58
CA LEU A 46 -22.27 24.24 -12.00
C LEU A 46 -23.45 23.48 -12.60
N PHE A 47 -23.79 22.28 -12.12
CA PHE A 47 -25.01 21.59 -12.56
C PHE A 47 -26.30 22.38 -12.23
N LYS A 48 -26.32 23.13 -11.12
CA LYS A 48 -27.43 24.04 -10.81
C LYS A 48 -27.52 25.14 -11.88
N THR A 49 -26.42 25.87 -12.08
CA THR A 49 -26.36 27.00 -13.02
C THR A 49 -26.66 26.58 -14.46
N ILE A 50 -26.11 25.44 -14.92
CA ILE A 50 -26.40 24.88 -16.25
C ILE A 50 -27.90 24.59 -16.39
N THR A 51 -28.50 23.95 -15.38
CA THR A 51 -29.92 23.61 -15.42
C THR A 51 -30.78 24.88 -15.44
N GLU A 52 -30.53 25.86 -14.56
CA GLU A 52 -31.26 27.14 -14.56
C GLU A 52 -31.19 27.83 -15.92
N ALA A 53 -29.98 27.94 -16.48
CA ALA A 53 -29.75 28.62 -17.73
C ALA A 53 -30.45 27.93 -18.93
N VAL A 54 -30.42 26.59 -18.99
CA VAL A 54 -31.08 25.82 -20.06
C VAL A 54 -32.61 25.93 -19.98
N PHE A 55 -33.19 25.90 -18.77
CA PHE A 55 -34.64 25.90 -18.60
C PHE A 55 -35.27 27.31 -18.62
N GLN A 56 -34.52 28.38 -18.29
CA GLN A 56 -35.04 29.76 -18.24
C GLN A 56 -34.93 30.58 -19.55
N HIS A 57 -34.52 29.98 -20.68
CA HIS A 57 -34.59 30.57 -22.03
C HIS A 57 -33.83 31.91 -22.27
N GLU A 58 -32.85 32.31 -21.45
CA GLU A 58 -31.99 33.46 -21.75
C GLU A 58 -30.85 33.07 -22.74
N GLN A 59 -31.14 33.08 -24.04
CA GLN A 59 -30.25 32.50 -25.06
C GLN A 59 -28.97 33.30 -25.38
N THR A 60 -28.89 34.59 -25.06
CA THR A 60 -27.81 35.45 -25.60
C THR A 60 -26.58 35.58 -24.69
N ASP A 61 -26.68 35.28 -23.39
CA ASP A 61 -25.58 35.39 -22.41
C ASP A 61 -25.15 34.03 -21.81
N LEU A 62 -25.78 32.95 -22.27
CA LEU A 62 -25.60 31.57 -21.80
C LEU A 62 -24.15 31.07 -21.98
N MET A 63 -23.54 31.42 -23.12
CA MET A 63 -22.21 30.94 -23.51
C MET A 63 -21.11 31.56 -22.64
N MET A 64 -21.27 32.81 -22.20
CA MET A 64 -20.29 33.48 -21.34
C MET A 64 -20.54 33.23 -19.85
N ARG A 65 -21.79 33.14 -19.41
CA ARG A 65 -22.14 32.89 -17.99
C ARG A 65 -22.01 31.43 -17.56
N VAL A 66 -22.13 30.47 -18.48
CA VAL A 66 -22.12 29.04 -18.15
C VAL A 66 -20.89 28.33 -18.71
N ALA A 67 -20.58 28.49 -19.99
CA ALA A 67 -19.49 27.71 -20.61
C ALA A 67 -18.10 28.15 -20.09
N LEU A 68 -17.86 29.44 -19.88
CA LEU A 68 -16.58 29.95 -19.38
C LEU A 68 -16.27 29.46 -17.95
N PRO A 69 -17.18 29.57 -16.95
CA PRO A 69 -16.94 29.01 -15.63
C PRO A 69 -16.76 27.49 -15.63
N VAL A 70 -17.52 26.75 -16.45
CA VAL A 70 -17.35 25.30 -16.58
C VAL A 70 -15.95 24.97 -17.08
N ILE A 71 -15.53 25.57 -18.20
CA ILE A 71 -14.18 25.35 -18.77
C ILE A 71 -13.12 25.72 -17.73
N LEU A 72 -13.28 26.84 -17.03
CA LEU A 72 -12.33 27.29 -16.01
C LEU A 72 -12.23 26.29 -14.85
N VAL A 73 -13.35 25.81 -14.31
CA VAL A 73 -13.35 24.83 -13.21
C VAL A 73 -12.72 23.51 -13.65
N PHE A 74 -13.04 23.01 -14.84
CA PHE A 74 -12.42 21.80 -15.38
C PHE A 74 -10.93 21.99 -15.66
N LEU A 75 -10.51 23.16 -16.14
CA LEU A 75 -9.10 23.49 -16.35
C LEU A 75 -8.35 23.53 -15.01
N VAL A 76 -8.89 24.21 -14.00
CA VAL A 76 -8.33 24.25 -12.64
C VAL A 76 -8.26 22.85 -12.05
N ALA A 77 -9.29 22.02 -12.23
CA ALA A 77 -9.28 20.63 -11.79
C ALA A 77 -8.20 19.81 -12.51
N ALA A 78 -8.05 19.96 -13.82
CA ALA A 78 -7.03 19.26 -14.61
C ALA A 78 -5.62 19.65 -14.18
N VAL A 79 -5.33 20.95 -14.08
CA VAL A 79 -4.03 21.48 -13.66
C VAL A 79 -3.72 21.07 -12.22
N SER A 80 -4.68 21.21 -11.30
CA SER A 80 -4.52 20.81 -9.89
C SER A 80 -4.32 19.30 -9.75
N SER A 81 -5.02 18.49 -10.55
CA SER A 81 -4.81 17.03 -10.62
C SER A 81 -3.42 16.68 -11.15
N TYR A 82 -2.93 17.38 -12.16
CA TYR A 82 -1.59 17.15 -12.69
C TYR A 82 -0.52 17.52 -11.64
N ILE A 83 -0.59 18.74 -11.10
CA ILE A 83 0.39 19.24 -10.11
C ILE A 83 0.40 18.36 -8.87
N SER A 84 -0.77 18.02 -8.31
CA SER A 84 -0.85 17.16 -7.12
C SER A 84 -0.27 15.78 -7.35
N ARG A 85 -0.61 15.13 -8.47
CA ARG A 85 -0.08 13.79 -8.79
C ARG A 85 1.42 13.81 -9.05
N TYR A 86 1.90 14.77 -9.85
CA TYR A 86 3.31 14.86 -10.19
C TYR A 86 4.16 15.21 -8.96
N ALA A 87 3.77 16.25 -8.20
CA ALA A 87 4.51 16.68 -7.02
C ALA A 87 4.53 15.60 -5.94
N LEU A 88 3.42 14.91 -5.71
CA LEU A 88 3.39 13.80 -4.73
C LEU A 88 4.23 12.61 -5.21
N ALA A 89 4.15 12.23 -6.49
CA ALA A 89 4.97 11.16 -7.05
C ALA A 89 6.46 11.48 -6.96
N TRP A 90 6.85 12.72 -7.26
CA TRP A 90 8.23 13.18 -7.14
C TRP A 90 8.76 13.07 -5.71
N VAL A 91 7.98 13.53 -4.72
CA VAL A 91 8.35 13.41 -3.30
C VAL A 91 8.47 11.93 -2.90
N ALA A 92 7.52 11.09 -3.32
CA ALA A 92 7.50 9.67 -2.99
C ALA A 92 8.69 8.92 -3.62
N ASP A 93 9.06 9.21 -4.86
CA ASP A 93 10.23 8.61 -5.51
C ASP A 93 11.55 9.09 -4.91
N ARG A 94 11.64 10.36 -4.52
CA ARG A 94 12.83 10.88 -3.86
C ARG A 94 13.01 10.28 -2.46
N PHE A 95 11.92 10.15 -1.71
CA PHE A 95 11.87 9.41 -0.45
C PHE A 95 12.35 7.95 -0.60
N VAL A 96 11.87 7.24 -1.62
CA VAL A 96 12.30 5.86 -1.92
C VAL A 96 13.79 5.79 -2.26
N MET A 97 14.30 6.77 -3.00
CA MET A 97 15.72 6.85 -3.32
C MET A 97 16.56 6.98 -2.04
N ASP A 98 16.18 7.88 -1.13
CA ASP A 98 16.90 8.09 0.13
C ASP A 98 16.88 6.84 1.01
N LEU A 99 15.73 6.18 1.14
CA LEU A 99 15.63 4.89 1.84
C LEU A 99 16.55 3.84 1.23
N ARG A 100 16.55 3.69 -0.10
CA ARG A 100 17.40 2.70 -0.78
C ARG A 100 18.88 2.99 -0.60
N MET A 101 19.28 4.25 -0.60
CA MET A 101 20.67 4.62 -0.32
C MET A 101 21.05 4.28 1.11
N GLU A 102 20.20 4.57 2.09
CA GLU A 102 20.46 4.24 3.49
C GLU A 102 20.50 2.73 3.72
N MET A 103 19.55 1.99 3.15
CA MET A 103 19.57 0.52 3.18
C MET A 103 20.84 -0.02 2.51
N PHE A 104 21.27 0.54 1.38
CA PHE A 104 22.49 0.08 0.70
C PHE A 104 23.75 0.34 1.53
N ASN A 105 23.86 1.52 2.13
CA ASN A 105 24.97 1.82 3.05
C ASN A 105 24.95 0.90 4.27
N ARG A 106 23.76 0.60 4.80
CA ARG A 106 23.61 -0.36 5.89
C ARG A 106 24.08 -1.75 5.47
N LEU A 107 23.66 -2.23 4.30
CA LEU A 107 24.07 -3.52 3.75
C LEU A 107 25.61 -3.67 3.68
N LEU A 108 26.32 -2.61 3.28
CA LEU A 108 27.77 -2.60 3.17
C LEU A 108 28.51 -2.58 4.52
N SER A 109 27.80 -2.28 5.61
CA SER A 109 28.37 -2.20 6.97
C SER A 109 27.88 -3.32 7.88
N LEU A 110 27.09 -4.27 7.38
CA LEU A 110 26.69 -5.46 8.13
C LEU A 110 27.84 -6.44 8.25
N SER A 111 27.90 -7.15 9.38
CA SER A 111 28.84 -8.25 9.59
C SER A 111 28.59 -9.39 8.59
N CYS A 112 29.65 -10.13 8.23
CA CYS A 112 29.51 -11.35 7.42
C CYS A 112 28.53 -12.35 8.04
N ALA A 113 28.53 -12.50 9.37
CA ALA A 113 27.62 -13.39 10.08
C ALA A 113 26.14 -13.00 9.89
N ASP A 114 25.83 -11.70 9.89
CA ASP A 114 24.47 -11.24 9.65
C ASP A 114 24.07 -11.40 8.18
N LEU A 115 25.00 -11.22 7.24
CA LEU A 115 24.75 -11.46 5.82
C LEU A 115 24.48 -12.94 5.54
N ASP A 116 25.24 -13.85 6.16
CA ASP A 116 25.07 -15.30 6.00
C ASP A 116 23.72 -15.80 6.55
N ARG A 117 23.15 -15.10 7.54
CA ARG A 117 21.81 -15.40 8.08
C ARG A 117 20.67 -15.01 7.15
N HIS A 118 20.92 -14.15 6.15
CA HIS A 118 19.89 -13.70 5.21
C HIS A 118 20.11 -14.30 3.83
N THR A 119 19.04 -14.81 3.22
CA THR A 119 19.12 -15.19 1.80
C THR A 119 19.21 -13.92 0.94
N ALA A 120 20.05 -13.95 -0.10
CA ALA A 120 20.15 -12.86 -1.06
C ALA A 120 18.77 -12.45 -1.63
N GLY A 121 17.89 -13.42 -1.86
CA GLY A 121 16.52 -13.17 -2.30
C GLY A 121 15.66 -12.40 -1.28
N SER A 122 15.82 -12.68 0.02
CA SER A 122 15.11 -11.93 1.07
C SER A 122 15.54 -10.47 1.10
N VAL A 123 16.85 -10.20 1.02
CA VAL A 123 17.39 -8.84 0.98
C VAL A 123 16.86 -8.09 -0.27
N ILE A 124 16.98 -8.69 -1.46
CA ILE A 124 16.47 -8.11 -2.71
C ILE A 124 14.98 -7.79 -2.63
N SER A 125 14.17 -8.67 -2.02
CA SER A 125 12.74 -8.45 -1.82
C SER A 125 12.46 -7.21 -0.98
N ARG A 126 13.24 -6.96 0.09
CA ARG A 126 13.08 -5.74 0.92
C ARG A 126 13.37 -4.47 0.12
N PHE A 127 14.45 -4.44 -0.66
CA PHE A 127 14.85 -3.29 -1.49
C PHE A 127 13.84 -2.96 -2.61
N THR A 128 13.17 -3.98 -3.12
CA THR A 128 12.27 -3.88 -4.27
C THR A 128 10.81 -3.78 -3.85
N TYR A 129 10.28 -4.83 -3.24
CA TYR A 129 8.87 -4.97 -2.90
C TYR A 129 8.47 -4.17 -1.67
N ASP A 130 9.18 -4.32 -0.55
CA ASP A 130 8.77 -3.66 0.70
C ASP A 130 8.85 -2.14 0.57
N VAL A 131 9.97 -1.61 0.05
CA VAL A 131 10.12 -0.18 -0.23
C VAL A 131 9.04 0.34 -1.19
N ALA A 132 8.64 -0.43 -2.21
CA ALA A 132 7.55 -0.05 -3.10
C ALA A 132 6.19 -0.02 -2.39
N GLN A 133 5.94 -0.96 -1.46
CA GLN A 133 4.72 -0.97 -0.65
C GLN A 133 4.65 0.23 0.30
N VAL A 134 5.78 0.65 0.88
CA VAL A 134 5.84 1.88 1.67
C VAL A 134 5.45 3.10 0.83
N LYS A 135 6.00 3.20 -0.40
CA LYS A 135 5.68 4.27 -1.36
C LYS A 135 4.20 4.31 -1.70
N GLU A 136 3.64 3.16 -2.08
CA GLU A 136 2.24 3.05 -2.51
C GLU A 136 1.29 3.38 -1.36
N ALA A 137 1.49 2.78 -0.20
CA ALA A 137 0.68 3.02 0.98
C ALA A 137 0.73 4.48 1.43
N GLY A 138 1.92 5.10 1.46
CA GLY A 138 2.09 6.51 1.81
C GLY A 138 1.39 7.45 0.82
N THR A 139 1.54 7.21 -0.48
CA THR A 139 0.91 8.02 -1.54
C THR A 139 -0.62 7.91 -1.49
N ASN A 140 -1.14 6.69 -1.28
CA ASN A 140 -2.57 6.44 -1.14
C ASN A 140 -3.12 7.07 0.14
N ALA A 141 -2.41 6.96 1.26
CA ALA A 141 -2.77 7.57 2.54
C ALA A 141 -2.94 9.09 2.41
N VAL A 142 -1.94 9.78 1.84
CA VAL A 142 -2.00 11.24 1.65
C VAL A 142 -3.14 11.63 0.72
N THR A 143 -3.31 10.90 -0.40
CA THR A 143 -4.37 11.19 -1.36
C THR A 143 -5.76 10.97 -0.75
N THR A 144 -6.00 9.85 -0.06
CA THR A 144 -7.33 9.53 0.46
C THR A 144 -7.64 10.29 1.76
N LEU A 145 -6.71 10.37 2.71
CA LEU A 145 -6.95 11.10 3.96
C LEU A 145 -7.00 12.62 3.74
N GLY A 146 -6.22 13.17 2.81
CA GLY A 146 -6.22 14.59 2.48
C GLY A 146 -7.31 14.98 1.49
N ARG A 147 -7.14 14.60 0.21
CA ARG A 147 -8.01 15.03 -0.89
C ARG A 147 -9.42 14.48 -0.77
N ASP A 148 -9.58 13.18 -0.52
CA ASP A 148 -10.92 12.56 -0.50
C ASP A 148 -11.73 13.05 0.71
N THR A 149 -11.12 13.14 1.89
CA THR A 149 -11.78 13.72 3.08
C THR A 149 -12.23 15.15 2.83
N LEU A 150 -11.37 16.01 2.28
CA LEU A 150 -11.75 17.39 1.99
C LEU A 150 -12.84 17.48 0.92
N SER A 151 -12.80 16.60 -0.09
CA SER A 151 -13.85 16.50 -1.11
C SER A 151 -15.19 16.08 -0.50
N ILE A 152 -15.18 15.10 0.41
CA ILE A 152 -16.39 14.64 1.12
C ILE A 152 -16.96 15.80 1.94
N ILE A 153 -16.14 16.48 2.73
CA ILE A 153 -16.58 17.63 3.54
C ILE A 153 -17.19 18.72 2.63
N GLY A 154 -16.52 19.07 1.53
CA GLY A 154 -17.01 20.06 0.59
C GLY A 154 -18.33 19.68 -0.08
N LEU A 155 -18.48 18.43 -0.52
CA LEU A 155 -19.72 17.92 -1.12
C LEU A 155 -20.86 17.86 -0.12
N VAL A 156 -20.61 17.38 1.10
CA VAL A 156 -21.60 17.36 2.19
C VAL A 156 -22.05 18.76 2.55
N ALA A 157 -21.11 19.70 2.69
CA ALA A 157 -21.44 21.10 2.98
C ALA A 157 -22.30 21.72 1.88
N TRP A 158 -21.98 21.44 0.60
CA TRP A 158 -22.78 21.89 -0.54
C TRP A 158 -24.18 21.26 -0.56
N MET A 159 -24.29 19.96 -0.32
CA MET A 159 -25.58 19.27 -0.22
C MET A 159 -26.44 19.84 0.91
N ALA A 160 -25.85 20.07 2.09
CA ALA A 160 -26.54 20.64 3.24
C ALA A 160 -26.98 22.09 3.00
N TYR A 161 -26.22 22.84 2.21
CA TYR A 161 -26.58 24.19 1.76
C TYR A 161 -27.81 24.19 0.82
N ILE A 162 -27.92 23.19 -0.07
CA ILE A 162 -29.11 23.04 -0.93
C ILE A 162 -30.32 22.62 -0.10
N ASP A 163 -30.24 21.47 0.58
CA ASP A 163 -31.30 20.98 1.44
C ASP A 163 -30.75 20.02 2.50
N TRP A 164 -30.84 20.43 3.77
CA TRP A 164 -30.32 19.67 4.89
C TRP A 164 -31.10 18.38 5.18
N LEU A 165 -32.39 18.32 4.83
CA LEU A 165 -33.25 17.16 5.06
C LEU A 165 -32.94 16.03 4.07
N MET A 166 -32.79 16.37 2.79
CA MET A 166 -32.31 15.46 1.75
C MET A 166 -30.89 14.98 2.05
N THR A 167 -30.04 15.86 2.59
CA THR A 167 -28.69 15.49 3.03
C THR A 167 -28.74 14.46 4.16
N LEU A 168 -29.59 14.67 5.17
CA LEU A 168 -29.75 13.72 6.27
C LEU A 168 -30.22 12.34 5.77
N LEU A 169 -31.15 12.30 4.82
CA LEU A 169 -31.60 11.06 4.17
C LEU A 169 -30.46 10.36 3.42
N ALA A 170 -29.60 11.10 2.72
CA ALA A 170 -28.40 10.55 2.10
C ALA A 170 -27.43 9.96 3.14
N PHE A 171 -27.29 10.60 4.31
CA PHE A 171 -26.52 10.05 5.43
C PHE A 171 -27.11 8.75 5.97
N VAL A 172 -28.44 8.58 5.98
CA VAL A 172 -29.09 7.32 6.37
C VAL A 172 -28.70 6.17 5.43
N ALA A 173 -28.46 6.41 4.15
CA ALA A 173 -27.96 5.40 3.22
C ALA A 173 -26.51 4.96 3.54
N GLY A 174 -25.73 5.83 4.16
CA GLY A 174 -24.33 5.60 4.53
C GLY A 174 -24.11 4.35 5.40
N PRO A 175 -24.79 4.20 6.56
CA PRO A 175 -24.74 3.00 7.39
C PRO A 175 -25.07 1.70 6.65
N PHE A 176 -26.05 1.70 5.73
CA PHE A 176 -26.38 0.51 4.94
C PHE A 176 -25.23 0.13 3.99
N ILE A 177 -24.62 1.12 3.32
CA ILE A 177 -23.45 0.90 2.47
C ILE A 177 -22.28 0.37 3.31
N LEU A 178 -22.02 1.00 4.47
CA LEU A 178 -20.95 0.60 5.39
C LEU A 178 -21.17 -0.83 5.91
N PHE A 179 -22.39 -1.19 6.29
CA PHE A 179 -22.74 -2.53 6.76
C PHE A 179 -22.43 -3.58 5.69
N VAL A 180 -22.83 -3.33 4.43
CA VAL A 180 -22.52 -4.24 3.31
C VAL A 180 -21.01 -4.35 3.08
N LEU A 181 -20.27 -3.24 3.13
CA LEU A 181 -18.82 -3.24 2.99
C LEU A 181 -18.15 -4.06 4.10
N LEU A 182 -18.58 -3.91 5.35
CA LEU A 182 -18.05 -4.66 6.49
C LEU A 182 -18.37 -6.16 6.39
N ALA A 183 -19.61 -6.52 6.05
CA ALA A 183 -20.01 -7.91 5.85
C ALA A 183 -19.21 -8.56 4.72
N LEU A 184 -19.00 -7.84 3.62
CA LEU A 184 -18.22 -8.32 2.50
C LEU A 184 -16.74 -8.48 2.86
N ARG A 185 -16.16 -7.54 3.62
CA ARG A 185 -14.77 -7.59 4.08
C ARG A 185 -14.48 -8.88 4.85
N LEU A 186 -15.38 -9.28 5.75
CA LEU A 186 -15.25 -10.54 6.50
C LEU A 186 -15.21 -11.76 5.58
N ARG A 187 -16.08 -11.79 4.56
CA ARG A 187 -16.13 -12.87 3.58
C ARG A 187 -14.89 -12.91 2.69
N LEU A 188 -14.46 -11.76 2.18
CA LEU A 188 -13.26 -11.64 1.34
C LEU A 188 -12.01 -12.07 2.09
N ARG A 189 -11.85 -11.64 3.36
CA ARG A 189 -10.72 -12.04 4.20
C ARG A 189 -10.66 -13.56 4.41
N ARG A 190 -11.81 -14.19 4.66
CA ARG A 190 -11.88 -15.65 4.81
C ARG A 190 -11.51 -16.38 3.51
N MET A 191 -12.03 -15.93 2.36
CA MET A 191 -11.71 -16.55 1.07
C MET A 191 -10.26 -16.32 0.66
N SER A 192 -9.69 -15.14 0.94
CA SER A 192 -8.29 -14.82 0.66
C SER A 192 -7.34 -15.76 1.41
N ARG A 193 -7.60 -16.06 2.69
CA ARG A 193 -6.83 -17.06 3.44
C ARG A 193 -6.88 -18.45 2.79
N LEU A 194 -8.08 -18.92 2.43
CA LEU A 194 -8.22 -20.23 1.77
C LEU A 194 -7.51 -20.29 0.42
N VAL A 195 -7.47 -19.19 -0.34
CA VAL A 195 -6.68 -19.09 -1.58
C VAL A 195 -5.20 -19.23 -1.26
N GLN A 196 -4.69 -18.49 -0.27
CA GLN A 196 -3.28 -18.57 0.15
C GLN A 196 -2.89 -19.97 0.64
N ASP A 197 -3.70 -20.58 1.51
CA ASP A 197 -3.47 -21.94 2.02
C ASP A 197 -3.43 -22.96 0.86
N SER A 198 -4.36 -22.84 -0.09
CA SER A 198 -4.39 -23.73 -1.26
C SER A 198 -3.26 -23.49 -2.26
N MET A 199 -2.67 -22.29 -2.25
CA MET A 199 -1.47 -21.99 -3.04
C MET A 199 -0.23 -22.61 -2.39
N ALA A 200 -0.12 -22.57 -1.05
CA ALA A 200 0.95 -23.25 -0.31
C ALA A 200 0.93 -24.77 -0.56
N ASP A 201 -0.26 -25.38 -0.54
CA ASP A 201 -0.45 -26.78 -0.96
C ASP A 201 0.06 -27.06 -2.38
N LEU A 202 -0.17 -26.13 -3.30
CA LEU A 202 0.27 -26.24 -4.70
C LEU A 202 1.80 -26.19 -4.80
N HIS A 203 2.42 -25.24 -4.09
CA HIS A 203 3.87 -25.12 -3.98
C HIS A 203 4.49 -26.39 -3.40
N HIS A 204 3.89 -26.95 -2.34
CA HIS A 204 4.38 -28.16 -1.72
C HIS A 204 4.42 -29.36 -2.68
N VAL A 205 3.37 -29.56 -3.50
CA VAL A 205 3.36 -30.61 -4.53
C VAL A 205 4.44 -30.36 -5.59
N ILE A 206 4.67 -29.12 -5.98
CA ILE A 206 5.73 -28.77 -6.95
C ILE A 206 7.11 -29.06 -6.37
N ASP A 207 7.37 -28.63 -5.13
CA ASP A 207 8.65 -28.82 -4.46
C ASP A 207 8.98 -30.30 -4.28
N GLU A 208 8.01 -31.12 -3.85
CA GLU A 208 8.15 -32.57 -3.77
C GLU A 208 8.41 -33.20 -5.15
N ALA A 209 7.71 -32.75 -6.20
CA ALA A 209 7.90 -33.28 -7.55
C ALA A 209 9.28 -32.92 -8.13
N ILE A 210 9.80 -31.73 -7.84
CA ILE A 210 11.15 -31.30 -8.25
C ILE A 210 12.20 -32.12 -7.50
N ALA A 211 12.10 -32.19 -6.17
CA ALA A 211 13.04 -32.96 -5.35
C ALA A 211 13.00 -34.47 -5.69
N GLY A 212 11.79 -35.00 -5.93
CA GLY A 212 11.52 -36.41 -6.19
C GLY A 212 11.52 -36.83 -7.66
N HIS A 213 11.90 -35.96 -8.61
CA HIS A 213 11.76 -36.21 -10.06
C HIS A 213 12.38 -37.54 -10.53
N ARG A 214 13.52 -37.92 -9.95
CA ARG A 214 14.17 -39.21 -10.27
C ARG A 214 13.31 -40.40 -9.83
N ILE A 215 12.74 -40.34 -8.62
CA ILE A 215 11.87 -41.39 -8.07
C ILE A 215 10.60 -41.51 -8.92
N ILE A 216 9.98 -40.39 -9.27
CA ILE A 216 8.77 -40.36 -10.12
C ILE A 216 9.03 -41.05 -11.46
N LYS A 217 10.20 -40.83 -12.07
CA LYS A 217 10.58 -41.49 -13.33
C LYS A 217 10.83 -42.99 -13.15
N ILE A 218 11.56 -43.40 -12.13
CA ILE A 218 11.90 -44.81 -11.86
C ILE A 218 10.63 -45.64 -11.64
N PHE A 219 9.66 -45.11 -10.89
CA PHE A 219 8.40 -45.79 -10.58
C PHE A 219 7.27 -45.51 -11.58
N ALA A 220 7.55 -44.84 -12.71
CA ALA A 220 6.57 -44.44 -13.72
C ALA A 220 5.35 -43.65 -13.15
N GLY A 221 5.54 -42.92 -12.04
CA GLY A 221 4.48 -42.25 -11.26
C GLY A 221 3.92 -40.96 -11.87
N ARG A 222 4.23 -40.64 -13.13
CA ARG A 222 3.84 -39.36 -13.78
C ARG A 222 2.33 -39.09 -13.72
N GLN A 223 1.51 -40.11 -13.98
CA GLN A 223 0.05 -39.93 -14.01
C GLN A 223 -0.52 -39.68 -12.61
N GLN A 224 0.04 -40.34 -11.59
CA GLN A 224 -0.35 -40.16 -10.19
C GLN A 224 -0.03 -38.74 -9.71
N GLU A 225 1.18 -38.25 -9.97
CA GLU A 225 1.57 -36.88 -9.59
C GLU A 225 0.79 -35.81 -10.39
N SER A 226 0.51 -36.06 -11.67
CA SER A 226 -0.34 -35.19 -12.49
C SER A 226 -1.76 -35.08 -11.90
N GLU A 227 -2.35 -36.19 -11.47
CA GLU A 227 -3.66 -36.21 -10.84
C GLU A 227 -3.66 -35.51 -9.48
N ARG A 228 -2.62 -35.74 -8.66
CA ARG A 228 -2.42 -35.04 -7.38
C ARG A 228 -2.34 -33.53 -7.57
N PHE A 229 -1.53 -33.07 -8.53
CA PHE A 229 -1.45 -31.66 -8.88
C PHE A 229 -2.79 -31.11 -9.37
N ARG A 230 -3.49 -31.84 -10.25
CA ARG A 230 -4.82 -31.45 -10.77
C ARG A 230 -5.83 -31.23 -9.64
N GLN A 231 -5.83 -32.06 -8.61
CA GLN A 231 -6.73 -31.93 -7.46
C GLN A 231 -6.44 -30.65 -6.67
N LYS A 232 -5.17 -30.39 -6.33
CA LYS A 232 -4.77 -29.16 -5.62
C LYS A 232 -5.00 -27.90 -6.46
N ALA A 233 -4.67 -27.94 -7.75
CA ALA A 233 -4.94 -26.86 -8.69
C ALA A 233 -6.43 -26.53 -8.81
N ASN A 234 -7.30 -27.55 -8.89
CA ASN A 234 -8.74 -27.33 -8.94
C ASN A 234 -9.31 -26.83 -7.60
N ALA A 235 -8.74 -27.25 -6.46
CA ALA A 235 -9.10 -26.69 -5.16
C ALA A 235 -8.78 -25.19 -5.09
N ASN A 236 -7.56 -24.80 -5.48
CA ASN A 236 -7.17 -23.38 -5.59
C ASN A 236 -8.09 -22.60 -6.54
N ARG A 237 -8.38 -23.15 -7.73
CA ARG A 237 -9.34 -22.55 -8.67
C ARG A 237 -10.72 -22.32 -8.02
N ARG A 238 -11.24 -23.29 -7.27
CA ARG A 238 -12.55 -23.17 -6.60
C ARG A 238 -12.54 -22.08 -5.52
N TYR A 239 -11.49 -21.99 -4.71
CA TYR A 239 -11.36 -20.93 -3.71
C TYR A 239 -11.21 -19.56 -4.36
N ASN A 240 -10.38 -19.46 -5.40
CA ASN A 240 -10.19 -18.21 -6.14
C ASN A 240 -11.51 -17.75 -6.79
N MET A 241 -12.29 -18.67 -7.37
CA MET A 241 -13.59 -18.31 -7.94
C MET A 241 -14.61 -17.86 -6.87
N LYS A 242 -14.56 -18.45 -5.66
CA LYS A 242 -15.39 -17.96 -4.53
C LYS A 242 -14.97 -16.57 -4.06
N PHE A 243 -13.67 -16.28 -4.05
CA PHE A 243 -13.14 -14.94 -3.75
C PHE A 243 -13.61 -13.93 -4.81
N ILE A 244 -13.43 -14.25 -6.10
CA ILE A 244 -13.85 -13.40 -7.22
C ILE A 244 -15.37 -13.18 -7.18
N ALA A 245 -16.18 -14.21 -6.95
CA ALA A 245 -17.63 -14.05 -6.85
C ALA A 245 -18.04 -13.10 -5.72
N ALA A 246 -17.40 -13.20 -4.56
CA ALA A 246 -17.63 -12.27 -3.46
C ALA A 246 -17.20 -10.83 -3.84
N SER A 247 -16.01 -10.68 -4.42
CA SER A 247 -15.48 -9.37 -4.84
C SER A 247 -16.34 -8.72 -5.92
N ALA A 248 -16.77 -9.49 -6.92
CA ALA A 248 -17.59 -9.01 -8.03
C ALA A 248 -18.99 -8.57 -7.56
N ALA A 249 -19.54 -9.21 -6.53
CA ALA A 249 -20.82 -8.83 -5.94
C ALA A 249 -20.79 -7.46 -5.22
N SER A 250 -19.61 -6.94 -4.87
CA SER A 250 -19.50 -5.69 -4.11
C SER A 250 -20.11 -4.50 -4.84
N THR A 251 -19.77 -4.34 -6.11
CA THR A 251 -20.14 -3.17 -6.90
C THR A 251 -21.63 -3.16 -7.23
N PRO A 252 -22.23 -4.27 -7.72
CA PRO A 252 -23.67 -4.34 -7.97
C PRO A 252 -24.51 -4.07 -6.72
N VAL A 253 -24.15 -4.66 -5.56
CA VAL A 253 -24.92 -4.47 -4.31
C VAL A 253 -24.89 -3.00 -3.88
N ILE A 254 -23.71 -2.35 -3.92
CA ILE A 254 -23.62 -0.92 -3.59
C ILE A 254 -24.42 -0.08 -4.59
N ASN A 255 -24.39 -0.42 -5.89
CA ASN A 255 -25.15 0.31 -6.90
C ASN A 255 -26.67 0.17 -6.69
N VAL A 256 -27.17 -1.00 -6.27
CA VAL A 256 -28.58 -1.19 -5.93
C VAL A 256 -28.97 -0.37 -4.70
N ILE A 257 -28.16 -0.37 -3.64
CA ILE A 257 -28.41 0.47 -2.45
C ILE A 257 -28.40 1.95 -2.83
N THR A 258 -27.46 2.35 -3.69
CA THR A 258 -27.39 3.71 -4.23
C THR A 258 -28.64 4.06 -5.02
N ALA A 259 -29.14 3.14 -5.87
CA ALA A 259 -30.35 3.34 -6.65
C ALA A 259 -31.60 3.45 -5.75
N ILE A 260 -31.71 2.64 -4.70
CA ILE A 260 -32.80 2.72 -3.71
C ILE A 260 -32.75 4.06 -2.96
N ALA A 261 -31.55 4.45 -2.49
CA ALA A 261 -31.34 5.75 -1.84
C ALA A 261 -31.72 6.89 -2.79
N LEU A 262 -31.32 6.79 -4.05
CA LEU A 262 -31.66 7.77 -5.09
C LEU A 262 -33.17 7.86 -5.31
N VAL A 263 -33.87 6.74 -5.52
CA VAL A 263 -35.33 6.74 -5.71
C VAL A 263 -36.04 7.34 -4.51
N SER A 264 -35.57 7.03 -3.30
CA SER A 264 -36.11 7.60 -2.06
C SER A 264 -35.93 9.12 -2.01
N ILE A 265 -34.75 9.61 -2.38
CA ILE A 265 -34.43 11.04 -2.46
C ILE A 265 -35.26 11.72 -3.56
N VAL A 266 -35.42 11.11 -4.73
CA VAL A 266 -36.26 11.61 -5.84
C VAL A 266 -37.71 11.73 -5.40
N TYR A 267 -38.24 10.72 -4.72
CA TYR A 267 -39.63 10.73 -4.23
C TYR A 267 -39.87 11.89 -3.26
N ILE A 268 -38.94 12.11 -2.34
CA ILE A 268 -39.02 13.20 -1.36
C ILE A 268 -38.79 14.56 -2.03
N ALA A 269 -37.86 14.65 -2.98
CA ALA A 269 -37.64 15.85 -3.78
C ALA A 269 -38.88 16.23 -4.59
N ALA A 270 -39.57 15.26 -5.20
CA ALA A 270 -40.81 15.50 -5.92
C ALA A 270 -41.92 16.02 -5.00
N ALA A 271 -42.02 15.50 -3.78
CA ALA A 271 -42.94 16.01 -2.76
C ALA A 271 -42.58 17.44 -2.32
N HIS A 272 -41.29 17.79 -2.20
CA HIS A 272 -40.84 19.14 -1.87
C HIS A 272 -40.98 20.14 -3.03
N ALA A 273 -40.77 19.69 -4.27
CA ALA A 273 -40.98 20.48 -5.47
C ALA A 273 -42.45 20.89 -5.61
N ALA A 274 -43.40 20.02 -5.20
CA ALA A 274 -44.82 20.38 -5.12
C ALA A 274 -45.14 21.47 -4.08
N THR A 275 -44.19 21.82 -3.21
CA THR A 275 -44.30 22.91 -2.22
C THR A 275 -43.39 24.11 -2.52
N ASP A 276 -42.83 24.21 -3.72
CA ASP A 276 -41.88 25.25 -4.15
C ASP A 276 -40.63 25.40 -3.25
N LYS A 277 -40.27 24.34 -2.51
CA LYS A 277 -39.13 24.38 -1.58
C LYS A 277 -37.77 24.15 -2.25
N ILE A 278 -37.75 23.48 -3.41
CA ILE A 278 -36.53 23.09 -4.13
C ILE A 278 -36.77 23.22 -5.63
N SER A 279 -35.85 23.86 -6.34
CA SER A 279 -35.91 23.95 -7.80
C SER A 279 -35.39 22.69 -8.52
N VAL A 280 -35.80 22.47 -9.78
CA VAL A 280 -35.27 21.37 -10.62
C VAL A 280 -33.73 21.44 -10.73
N ALA A 281 -33.18 22.65 -10.73
CA ALA A 281 -31.74 22.88 -10.80
C ALA A 281 -31.02 22.51 -9.50
N GLU A 282 -31.60 22.83 -8.36
CA GLU A 282 -31.10 22.42 -7.05
C GLU A 282 -31.13 20.92 -6.89
N PHE A 283 -32.21 20.27 -7.35
CA PHE A 283 -32.31 18.82 -7.38
C PHE A 283 -31.20 18.18 -8.24
N ASN A 284 -30.96 18.68 -9.45
CA ASN A 284 -29.89 18.18 -10.32
C ASN A 284 -28.49 18.35 -9.71
N SER A 285 -28.23 19.51 -9.08
CA SER A 285 -26.96 19.79 -8.40
C SER A 285 -26.74 18.89 -7.19
N PHE A 286 -27.78 18.70 -6.37
CA PHE A 286 -27.77 17.78 -5.25
C PHE A 286 -27.49 16.34 -5.71
N PHE A 287 -28.17 15.91 -6.77
CA PHE A 287 -28.00 14.58 -7.34
C PHE A 287 -26.56 14.35 -7.86
N ALA A 288 -25.99 15.32 -8.57
CA ALA A 288 -24.61 15.26 -9.02
C ALA A 288 -23.63 15.17 -7.83
N ALA A 289 -23.82 15.99 -6.79
CA ALA A 289 -23.00 15.96 -5.58
C ALA A 289 -23.06 14.59 -4.89
N LEU A 290 -24.25 13.99 -4.77
CA LEU A 290 -24.45 12.68 -4.18
C LEU A 290 -23.70 11.58 -4.94
N LEU A 291 -23.78 11.56 -6.28
CA LEU A 291 -23.05 10.58 -7.09
C LEU A 291 -21.54 10.74 -6.97
N MET A 292 -21.06 11.99 -6.94
CA MET A 292 -19.63 12.29 -6.79
C MET A 292 -19.09 11.88 -5.42
N LEU A 293 -19.92 11.94 -4.37
CA LEU A 293 -19.57 11.59 -3.00
C LEU A 293 -19.32 10.08 -2.80
N LEU A 294 -19.94 9.22 -3.62
CA LEU A 294 -19.79 7.76 -3.53
C LEU A 294 -18.36 7.28 -3.77
N SER A 295 -17.64 7.92 -4.69
CA SER A 295 -16.29 7.49 -5.11
C SER A 295 -15.23 7.73 -4.01
N PRO A 296 -15.13 8.95 -3.41
CA PRO A 296 -14.32 9.21 -2.22
C PRO A 296 -14.66 8.29 -1.03
N LEU A 297 -15.94 8.07 -0.72
CA LEU A 297 -16.35 7.18 0.38
C LEU A 297 -15.84 5.74 0.20
N ARG A 298 -15.92 5.21 -1.03
CA ARG A 298 -15.41 3.87 -1.36
C ARG A 298 -13.89 3.78 -1.17
N ARG A 299 -13.14 4.83 -1.54
CA ARG A 299 -11.68 4.88 -1.32
C ARG A 299 -11.35 4.94 0.17
N LEU A 300 -12.03 5.81 0.92
CA LEU A 300 -11.84 5.94 2.36
C LEU A 300 -12.11 4.62 3.11
N SER A 301 -13.05 3.81 2.63
CA SER A 301 -13.36 2.50 3.22
C SER A 301 -12.26 1.45 3.03
N ARG A 302 -11.40 1.61 2.03
CA ARG A 302 -10.32 0.65 1.69
C ARG A 302 -8.95 1.06 2.24
N ILE A 303 -8.79 2.31 2.66
CA ILE A 303 -7.49 2.88 3.05
C ILE A 303 -6.80 2.11 4.18
N ASN A 304 -7.57 1.51 5.09
CA ASN A 304 -7.02 0.76 6.22
C ASN A 304 -6.17 -0.45 5.76
N GLU A 305 -6.54 -1.10 4.64
CA GLU A 305 -5.78 -2.23 4.11
C GLU A 305 -4.43 -1.78 3.53
N ASP A 306 -4.42 -0.65 2.82
CA ASP A 306 -3.20 -0.07 2.27
C ASP A 306 -2.28 0.42 3.41
N LEU A 307 -2.85 1.07 4.44
CA LEU A 307 -2.11 1.51 5.62
C LEU A 307 -1.44 0.36 6.36
N GLN A 308 -2.18 -0.72 6.64
CA GLN A 308 -1.61 -1.89 7.33
C GLN A 308 -0.51 -2.56 6.50
N ARG A 309 -0.68 -2.64 5.18
CA ARG A 309 0.34 -3.19 4.27
C ARG A 309 1.60 -2.32 4.27
N GLY A 310 1.42 -1.01 4.21
CA GLY A 310 2.52 -0.04 4.27
C GLY A 310 3.27 -0.11 5.59
N LEU A 311 2.57 -0.18 6.72
CA LEU A 311 3.18 -0.27 8.04
C LEU A 311 4.01 -1.55 8.22
N ALA A 312 3.50 -2.70 7.78
CA ALA A 312 4.27 -3.95 7.81
C ALA A 312 5.54 -3.88 6.94
N ALA A 313 5.45 -3.25 5.76
CA ALA A 313 6.62 -3.03 4.92
C ALA A 313 7.61 -2.03 5.54
N CYS A 314 7.12 -0.99 6.23
CA CYS A 314 7.96 -0.06 6.98
C CYS A 314 8.70 -0.76 8.12
N GLU A 315 8.02 -1.63 8.87
CA GLU A 315 8.63 -2.43 9.94
C GLU A 315 9.77 -3.28 9.37
N SER A 316 9.56 -3.96 8.23
CA SER A 316 10.59 -4.75 7.54
C SER A 316 11.80 -3.90 7.08
N VAL A 317 11.54 -2.74 6.49
CA VAL A 317 12.59 -1.83 6.00
C VAL A 317 13.39 -1.24 7.16
N PHE A 318 12.72 -0.71 8.19
CA PHE A 318 13.43 -0.13 9.34
C PHE A 318 14.12 -1.19 10.19
N ALA A 319 13.55 -2.39 10.31
CA ALA A 319 14.25 -3.50 10.96
C ALA A 319 15.54 -3.89 10.23
N PHE A 320 15.66 -3.63 8.93
CA PHE A 320 16.90 -3.80 8.17
C PHE A 320 17.86 -2.62 8.39
N ILE A 321 17.37 -1.39 8.29
CA ILE A 321 18.17 -0.16 8.51
C ILE A 321 18.72 -0.09 9.95
N ASP A 322 17.99 -0.61 10.93
CA ASP A 322 18.35 -0.57 12.35
C ASP A 322 19.25 -1.73 12.79
N GLN A 323 19.68 -2.59 11.88
CA GLN A 323 20.65 -3.64 12.21
C GLN A 323 21.97 -3.01 12.68
N GLU A 324 22.56 -3.64 13.70
CA GLU A 324 23.87 -3.27 14.21
C GLU A 324 24.91 -3.51 13.10
N THR A 325 25.80 -2.55 12.92
CA THR A 325 26.90 -2.65 11.96
C THR A 325 28.07 -3.39 12.57
N GLU A 326 28.94 -3.92 11.72
CA GLU A 326 30.21 -4.48 12.14
C GLU A 326 31.00 -3.44 12.95
N ALA A 327 31.55 -3.87 14.08
CA ALA A 327 32.24 -2.99 15.00
C ALA A 327 33.61 -2.62 14.41
N ASP A 328 33.74 -1.39 13.92
CA ASP A 328 35.03 -0.82 13.54
C ASP A 328 35.70 -0.19 14.79
N GLY A 329 36.22 -1.05 15.66
CA GLY A 329 36.77 -0.66 16.97
C GLY A 329 38.29 -0.54 17.03
N GLY A 330 38.98 -0.66 15.90
CA GLY A 330 40.45 -0.63 15.87
C GLY A 330 40.99 0.79 16.00
N GLU A 331 41.72 1.09 17.08
CA GLU A 331 42.39 2.40 17.26
C GLU A 331 43.78 2.46 16.60
N VAL A 332 44.32 1.31 16.19
CA VAL A 332 45.70 1.19 15.71
C VAL A 332 45.75 1.23 14.19
N SER A 333 46.28 2.32 13.65
CA SER A 333 46.65 2.42 12.24
C SER A 333 48.09 1.96 12.03
N VAL A 334 48.33 1.09 11.04
CA VAL A 334 49.65 0.53 10.76
C VAL A 334 50.01 0.74 9.29
N ASP A 335 51.13 1.41 9.01
CA ASP A 335 51.59 1.65 7.63
C ASP A 335 52.10 0.38 6.95
N ARG A 336 52.75 -0.51 7.71
CA ARG A 336 53.28 -1.78 7.20
C ARG A 336 53.30 -2.86 8.28
N LEU A 337 52.62 -3.97 8.00
CA LEU A 337 52.65 -5.15 8.84
C LEU A 337 53.94 -5.96 8.60
N THR A 338 54.54 -6.48 9.67
CA THR A 338 55.72 -7.37 9.60
C THR A 338 55.36 -8.77 9.14
N GLY A 339 54.08 -9.16 9.26
CA GLY A 339 53.54 -10.44 8.79
C GLY A 339 53.69 -11.61 9.78
N ALA A 340 54.08 -11.34 11.03
CA ALA A 340 53.97 -12.34 12.10
C ALA A 340 52.49 -12.48 12.52
N ILE A 341 51.99 -13.72 12.60
CA ILE A 341 50.62 -14.02 13.02
C ILE A 341 50.69 -14.96 14.23
N GLU A 342 50.02 -14.59 15.31
CA GLU A 342 49.89 -15.41 16.52
C GLU A 342 48.41 -15.58 16.84
N ILE A 343 48.01 -16.83 17.01
CA ILE A 343 46.68 -17.25 17.44
C ILE A 343 46.90 -17.97 18.78
N SER A 344 46.21 -17.53 19.83
CA SER A 344 46.32 -18.11 21.17
C SER A 344 44.95 -18.52 21.66
N ASP A 345 44.81 -19.81 21.98
CA ASP A 345 43.64 -20.44 22.60
C ASP A 345 42.32 -20.07 21.89
N LEU A 346 42.35 -20.08 20.55
CA LEU A 346 41.21 -19.68 19.73
C LEU A 346 40.09 -20.70 19.85
N ASN A 347 38.92 -20.21 20.24
CA ASN A 347 37.67 -20.93 20.25
C ASN A 347 36.67 -20.16 19.39
N PHE A 348 36.00 -20.83 18.45
CA PHE A 348 35.05 -20.20 17.53
C PHE A 348 33.82 -21.07 17.31
N ALA A 349 32.66 -20.42 17.25
CA ALA A 349 31.38 -20.99 16.86
C ALA A 349 30.62 -19.97 16.01
N TYR A 350 29.89 -20.43 14.99
CA TYR A 350 29.08 -19.54 14.13
C TYR A 350 27.88 -18.94 14.88
N ASP A 351 27.18 -19.74 15.68
CA ASP A 351 26.04 -19.30 16.48
C ASP A 351 26.18 -19.76 17.93
N GLU A 352 25.61 -19.00 18.86
CA GLU A 352 25.50 -19.43 20.26
C GLU A 352 24.64 -20.71 20.33
N GLY A 353 25.28 -21.84 20.66
CA GLY A 353 24.61 -23.12 20.86
C GLY A 353 24.71 -24.13 19.70
N SER A 354 25.37 -23.79 18.59
CA SER A 354 25.61 -24.72 17.46
C SER A 354 26.76 -25.72 17.70
N GLY A 355 27.41 -25.65 18.87
CA GLY A 355 28.68 -26.33 19.15
C GLY A 355 29.88 -25.51 18.66
N ALA A 356 31.03 -25.66 19.31
CA ALA A 356 32.26 -25.02 18.87
C ALA A 356 32.78 -25.73 17.61
N VAL A 357 33.15 -24.93 16.61
CA VAL A 357 33.75 -25.39 15.35
C VAL A 357 35.27 -25.45 15.48
N ILE A 358 35.83 -24.46 16.17
CA ILE A 358 37.25 -24.42 16.52
C ILE A 358 37.33 -24.46 18.04
N GLU A 359 38.12 -25.39 18.57
CA GLU A 359 38.35 -25.54 20.01
C GLU A 359 39.85 -25.47 20.33
N ASN A 360 40.22 -24.51 21.16
CA ASN A 360 41.55 -24.34 21.75
C ASN A 360 42.73 -24.44 20.78
N ILE A 361 42.66 -23.71 19.65
CA ILE A 361 43.74 -23.70 18.65
C ILE A 361 44.74 -22.59 18.97
N SER A 362 46.01 -22.99 19.10
CA SER A 362 47.15 -22.08 19.24
C SER A 362 48.13 -22.31 18.08
N LEU A 363 48.47 -21.25 17.35
CA LEU A 363 49.31 -21.29 16.15
C LEU A 363 50.19 -20.04 16.09
N SER A 364 51.46 -20.20 15.75
CA SER A 364 52.38 -19.09 15.47
C SER A 364 52.95 -19.24 14.06
N VAL A 365 52.91 -18.15 13.28
CA VAL A 365 53.39 -18.06 11.90
C VAL A 365 54.43 -16.95 11.81
N SER A 366 55.64 -17.30 11.41
CA SER A 366 56.75 -16.35 11.26
C SER A 366 56.63 -15.54 9.96
N PRO A 367 57.20 -14.32 9.89
CA PRO A 367 57.23 -13.53 8.66
C PRO A 367 57.78 -14.30 7.46
N GLY A 368 57.04 -14.31 6.35
CA GLY A 368 57.43 -15.01 5.12
C GLY A 368 57.19 -16.53 5.13
N GLN A 369 56.71 -17.10 6.24
CA GLN A 369 56.33 -18.50 6.33
C GLN A 369 54.98 -18.74 5.65
N SER A 370 54.84 -19.88 4.96
CA SER A 370 53.55 -20.36 4.45
C SER A 370 53.08 -21.56 5.26
N VAL A 371 51.82 -21.57 5.65
CA VAL A 371 51.17 -22.65 6.42
C VAL A 371 50.06 -23.24 5.57
N ALA A 372 50.01 -24.57 5.50
CA ALA A 372 48.93 -25.30 4.86
C ALA A 372 47.95 -25.83 5.91
N ILE A 373 46.67 -25.46 5.80
CA ILE A 373 45.59 -26.00 6.62
C ILE A 373 44.93 -27.14 5.83
N ILE A 374 44.96 -28.36 6.37
CA ILE A 374 44.51 -29.58 5.69
C ILE A 374 43.55 -30.33 6.59
N GLY A 375 42.40 -30.73 6.07
CA GLY A 375 41.43 -31.56 6.77
C GLY A 375 40.26 -31.98 5.88
N PRO A 376 39.47 -32.98 6.29
CA PRO A 376 38.20 -33.32 5.63
C PRO A 376 37.18 -32.17 5.72
N THR A 377 36.13 -32.21 4.90
CA THR A 377 35.03 -31.22 4.94
C THR A 377 34.42 -31.13 6.34
N GLY A 378 34.30 -29.90 6.87
CA GLY A 378 33.75 -29.64 8.20
C GLY A 378 34.75 -29.74 9.36
N SER A 379 36.06 -29.80 9.08
CA SER A 379 37.11 -29.86 10.12
C SER A 379 37.41 -28.52 10.81
N GLY A 380 36.83 -27.42 10.34
CA GLY A 380 37.08 -26.06 10.80
C GLY A 380 36.27 -25.07 9.98
#